data_AF-X1SWF2-F1
#
_entry.id   AF-X1SWF2-F1
#
_cell.length_a   1.000
_cell.length_b   1.000
_cell.length_c   1.000
_cell.angle_alpha   90.00
_cell.angle_beta   90.00
_cell.angle_gamma   90.00
#
_symmetry.space_group_name_H-M   'P 1'
#
loop_
_entity.id
_entity.type
_entity.pdbx_description
1 polymer ?
#
loop_
_entity_poly.entity_id
_entity_poly.type
_entity_poly.pdbx_seq_one_letter_code
_entity_poly.pdbx_strand_id
1 'polypeptide(L)'
;IRRGWEGILGVDVAVVNYSYVKVVPKMVHVLKYVTRATFRDYTWDDRMAAELYNFRNMRSWGSWKDEPAWELEEKAELETIAKLGEGKCPVCGEPLTWSRAIDIAWLKARTGQQQPAPLGAGYWAMGP
;
A
#
# COMPACT_ATOMS: atom_id res chain seq x y z
N ILE A 1 0.46 -13.44 31.03
CA ILE A 1 1.94 -13.46 30.92
C ILE A 1 2.56 -12.06 31.12
N ARG A 2 2.03 -10.94 30.59
CA ARG A 2 2.73 -9.63 30.64
C ARG A 2 2.69 -8.85 31.98
N ARG A 3 1.58 -8.86 32.74
CA ARG A 3 1.45 -8.04 33.98
C ARG A 3 2.37 -8.44 35.15
N GLY A 4 2.90 -9.66 35.17
CA GLY A 4 3.78 -10.11 36.26
C GLY A 4 5.17 -9.45 36.24
N TRP A 5 5.60 -8.93 35.09
CA TRP A 5 6.94 -8.37 34.91
C TRP A 5 7.04 -6.88 35.28
N GLU A 6 5.92 -6.15 35.32
CA GLU A 6 5.85 -4.74 35.72
C GLU A 6 6.47 -4.52 37.11
N GLY A 7 6.02 -5.32 38.09
CA GLY A 7 6.51 -5.22 39.47
C GLY A 7 7.95 -5.72 39.66
N ILE A 8 8.44 -6.60 38.79
CA ILE A 8 9.79 -7.17 38.89
C ILE A 8 10.85 -6.22 38.31
N LEU A 9 10.53 -5.55 37.21
CA LEU A 9 11.46 -4.68 36.50
C LEU A 9 11.34 -3.21 36.88
N GLY A 10 10.27 -2.82 37.60
CA GLY A 10 10.05 -1.43 38.02
C GLY A 10 9.86 -0.47 36.85
N VAL A 11 9.37 -0.99 35.71
CA VAL A 11 9.14 -0.22 34.49
C VAL A 11 7.68 -0.26 34.10
N ASP A 12 7.19 0.86 33.56
CA ASP A 12 5.84 0.93 32.99
C ASP A 12 5.78 0.11 31.70
N VAL A 13 4.92 -0.91 31.68
CA VAL A 13 4.73 -1.74 30.49
C VAL A 13 3.66 -1.12 29.60
N ALA A 14 4.07 -0.71 28.39
CA ALA A 14 3.13 -0.33 27.36
C ALA A 14 2.37 -1.56 26.84
N VAL A 15 1.08 -1.67 27.17
CA VAL A 15 0.20 -2.72 26.64
C VAL A 15 -0.22 -2.36 25.21
N VAL A 16 0.53 -2.88 24.25
CA VAL A 16 0.18 -2.77 22.83
C VAL A 16 -0.76 -3.93 22.45
N ASN A 17 -2.07 -3.65 22.39
CA ASN A 17 -3.10 -4.59 21.94
C ASN A 17 -3.32 -4.47 20.43
N TYR A 18 -2.45 -5.08 19.62
CA TYR A 18 -2.74 -5.29 18.20
C TYR A 18 -2.74 -6.78 17.89
N SER A 19 -3.90 -7.26 17.49
CA SER A 19 -4.07 -8.56 16.85
C SER A 19 -4.46 -8.31 15.40
N TYR A 20 -4.04 -9.17 14.47
CA TYR A 20 -4.44 -9.08 13.07
C TYR A 20 -5.97 -9.12 12.93
N VAL A 21 -6.55 -8.20 12.14
CA VAL A 21 -8.01 -8.08 11.97
C VAL A 21 -8.40 -8.26 10.51
N LYS A 22 -9.42 -9.09 10.27
CA LYS A 22 -9.96 -9.40 8.91
C LYS A 22 -11.25 -8.65 8.57
N VAL A 23 -11.84 -7.93 9.53
CA VAL A 23 -13.14 -7.26 9.38
C VAL A 23 -12.89 -5.80 9.02
N VAL A 24 -13.38 -5.35 7.86
CA VAL A 24 -13.11 -4.03 7.27
C VAL A 24 -13.34 -2.86 8.26
N PRO A 25 -14.49 -2.75 8.98
CA PRO A 25 -14.66 -1.72 10.01
C PRO A 25 -13.58 -1.70 11.09
N LYS A 26 -13.10 -2.88 11.52
CA LYS A 26 -12.04 -2.98 12.52
C LYS A 26 -10.67 -2.63 11.93
N MET A 27 -10.42 -2.95 10.67
CA MET A 27 -9.20 -2.54 9.96
C MET A 27 -9.13 -1.01 9.87
N VAL A 28 -10.22 -0.35 9.49
CA VAL A 28 -10.31 1.11 9.44
C VAL A 28 -10.13 1.73 10.83
N HIS A 29 -10.70 1.13 11.89
CA HIS A 29 -10.50 1.58 13.26
C HIS A 29 -9.03 1.48 13.70
N VAL A 30 -8.38 0.33 13.47
CA VAL A 30 -6.96 0.13 13.78
C VAL A 30 -6.09 1.13 13.00
N LEU A 31 -6.36 1.31 11.71
CA LEU A 31 -5.64 2.28 10.88
C LEU A 31 -5.78 3.68 11.47
N LYS A 32 -7.00 4.14 11.77
CA LYS A 32 -7.27 5.44 12.41
C LYS A 32 -6.56 5.59 13.75
N TYR A 33 -6.47 4.53 14.54
CA TYR A 33 -5.82 4.56 15.85
C TYR A 33 -4.30 4.67 15.73
N VAL A 34 -3.67 3.85 14.88
CA VAL A 34 -2.22 3.83 14.65
C VAL A 34 -1.72 5.14 14.05
N THR A 35 -2.50 5.73 13.16
CA THR A 35 -2.18 6.99 12.48
C THR A 35 -2.63 8.22 13.26
N ARG A 36 -3.34 8.04 14.38
CA ARG A 36 -3.63 9.14 15.29
C ARG A 36 -2.32 9.55 15.93
N ALA A 37 -1.91 10.79 15.74
CA ALA A 37 -0.78 11.35 16.47
C ALA A 37 -1.14 11.38 17.97
N THR A 38 -0.74 10.35 18.70
CA THR A 38 -0.87 10.26 20.17
C THR A 38 0.46 10.61 20.83
N PHE A 39 1.09 11.70 20.40
CA PHE A 39 2.18 12.30 21.16
C PHE A 39 1.55 13.14 22.27
N ARG A 40 1.44 12.56 23.47
CA ARG A 40 0.84 13.25 24.64
C ARG A 40 1.88 13.91 25.54
N ASP A 41 3.11 13.40 25.51
CA ASP A 41 4.21 13.89 26.33
C ASP A 41 5.29 14.47 25.43
N TYR A 42 5.42 15.80 25.44
CA TYR A 42 6.42 16.53 24.68
C TYR A 42 7.86 16.18 25.09
N THR A 43 8.07 15.71 26.33
CA THR A 43 9.42 15.49 26.89
C THR A 43 10.13 14.25 26.33
N TRP A 44 9.40 13.38 25.62
CA TRP A 44 9.97 12.19 24.99
C TRP A 44 10.86 12.52 23.79
N ASP A 45 10.47 13.50 22.99
CA ASP A 45 11.20 13.97 21.82
C ASP A 45 10.61 15.32 21.41
N ASP A 46 11.30 16.38 21.81
CA ASP A 46 10.90 17.78 21.61
C ASP A 46 10.86 18.16 20.14
N ARG A 47 11.85 17.70 19.37
CA ARG A 47 11.93 17.91 17.93
C ARG A 47 10.79 17.22 17.19
N MET A 48 10.55 15.93 17.47
CA MET A 48 9.47 15.18 16.83
C MET A 48 8.09 15.74 17.23
N ALA A 49 7.92 16.16 18.49
CA ALA A 49 6.69 16.81 18.93
C ALA A 49 6.40 18.12 18.18
N ALA A 50 7.43 18.94 17.94
CA ALA A 50 7.31 20.16 17.16
C ALA A 50 6.97 19.86 15.69
N GLU A 51 7.57 18.84 15.08
CA GLU A 51 7.26 18.40 13.72
C GLU A 51 5.83 17.83 13.58
N LEU A 52 5.31 17.21 14.64
CA LEU A 52 3.95 16.65 14.69
C LEU A 52 2.88 17.65 15.16
N TYR A 53 3.26 18.82 15.68
CA TYR A 53 2.32 19.84 16.13
C TYR A 53 1.48 20.36 14.95
N ASN A 54 0.16 20.25 15.05
CA ASN A 54 -0.80 20.50 13.95
C ASN A 54 -0.61 19.62 12.69
N PHE A 55 0.17 18.55 12.76
CA PHE A 55 0.32 17.62 11.65
C PHE A 55 -0.99 16.88 11.39
N ARG A 56 -1.63 17.17 10.25
CA ARG A 56 -2.87 16.53 9.83
C ARG A 56 -2.54 15.24 9.09
N ASN A 57 -2.47 14.14 9.84
CA ASN A 57 -2.10 12.80 9.34
C ASN A 57 -3.03 12.28 8.20
N MET A 58 -4.21 12.88 8.01
CA MET A 58 -5.11 12.51 6.91
C MET A 58 -5.77 13.73 6.29
N ARG A 59 -5.53 13.96 5.00
CA ARG A 59 -6.27 14.90 4.13
C ARG A 59 -7.68 14.41 3.76
N SER A 60 -8.23 13.37 4.40
CA SER A 60 -9.57 12.87 4.06
C SER A 60 -10.68 13.60 4.83
N TRP A 61 -10.74 14.92 4.70
CA TRP A 61 -11.93 15.72 5.03
C TRP A 61 -12.06 16.83 4.00
N GLY A 62 -12.34 16.45 2.76
CA GLY A 62 -12.64 17.35 1.65
C GLY A 62 -13.91 16.89 0.94
N SER A 63 -14.68 17.85 0.44
CA SER A 63 -15.81 17.61 -0.46
C SER A 63 -15.25 17.09 -1.78
N TRP A 64 -15.57 15.85 -2.18
CA TRP A 64 -15.17 15.27 -3.47
C TRP A 64 -15.90 15.88 -4.68
N LYS A 65 -16.44 17.09 -4.53
CA LYS A 65 -17.15 17.83 -5.59
C LYS A 65 -16.22 18.72 -6.42
N ASP A 66 -15.05 19.05 -5.87
CA ASP A 66 -14.07 19.87 -6.56
C ASP A 66 -13.21 19.01 -7.50
N GLU A 67 -12.70 19.63 -8.56
CA GLU A 67 -11.79 18.96 -9.49
C GLU A 67 -10.52 18.49 -8.74
N PRO A 68 -9.95 17.33 -9.14
CA PRO A 68 -8.80 16.77 -8.46
C PRO A 68 -7.62 17.75 -8.52
N ALA A 69 -7.14 18.16 -7.34
CA ALA A 69 -6.03 19.09 -7.19
C ALA A 69 -4.66 18.55 -7.65
N TRP A 70 -4.61 17.27 -8.03
CA TRP A 70 -3.45 16.62 -8.60
C TRP A 70 -3.91 15.66 -9.69
N GLU A 71 -3.22 15.70 -10.83
CA GLU A 71 -3.34 14.68 -11.86
C GLU A 71 -2.14 13.74 -11.73
N LEU A 72 -2.37 12.43 -11.87
CA LEU A 72 -1.27 11.49 -11.89
C LEU A 72 -0.59 11.58 -13.26
N GLU A 73 0.65 12.08 -13.27
CA GLU A 73 1.51 11.97 -14.45
C GLU A 73 1.70 10.47 -14.77
N GLU A 74 1.78 10.10 -16.06
CA GLU A 74 1.92 8.72 -16.57
C GLU A 74 0.68 7.80 -16.47
N LYS A 75 -0.54 8.35 -16.62
CA LYS A 75 -1.81 7.57 -16.76
C LYS A 75 -1.73 6.36 -17.71
N ALA A 76 -0.96 6.48 -18.81
CA ALA A 76 -0.86 5.44 -19.84
C ALA A 76 -0.30 4.11 -19.30
N GLU A 77 0.67 4.15 -18.37
CA GLU A 77 1.19 2.92 -17.75
C GLU A 77 0.13 2.25 -16.88
N LEU A 78 -0.70 3.04 -16.20
CA LEU A 78 -1.76 2.55 -15.35
C LEU A 78 -2.97 2.01 -16.11
N GLU A 79 -3.30 2.56 -17.29
CA GLU A 79 -4.39 2.03 -18.11
C GLU A 79 -4.12 0.58 -18.55
N THR A 80 -2.87 0.28 -18.87
CA THR A 80 -2.43 -1.08 -19.22
C THR A 80 -2.65 -2.04 -18.06
N ILE A 81 -2.23 -1.63 -16.85
CA ILE A 81 -2.38 -2.42 -15.63
C ILE A 81 -3.86 -2.55 -15.22
N ALA A 82 -4.65 -1.48 -15.37
CA ALA A 82 -6.07 -1.47 -15.07
C ALA A 82 -6.83 -2.48 -15.95
N LYS A 83 -6.57 -2.49 -17.26
CA LYS A 83 -7.15 -3.48 -18.19
C LYS A 83 -6.80 -4.91 -17.80
N LEU A 84 -5.54 -5.17 -17.41
CA LEU A 84 -5.12 -6.48 -16.92
C LEU A 84 -5.85 -6.88 -15.64
N GLY A 85 -6.07 -5.93 -14.72
CA GLY A 85 -6.86 -6.14 -13.50
C GLY A 85 -8.34 -6.43 -13.76
N GLU A 86 -8.91 -5.85 -14.81
CA GLU A 86 -10.26 -6.16 -15.32
C GLU A 86 -10.34 -7.48 -16.10
N GLY A 87 -9.20 -8.15 -16.32
CA GLY A 87 -9.14 -9.38 -17.11
C GLY A 87 -9.32 -9.13 -18.61
N LYS A 88 -8.88 -7.98 -19.13
CA LYS A 88 -8.90 -7.63 -20.55
C LYS A 88 -7.50 -7.53 -21.12
N CYS A 89 -7.34 -7.88 -22.39
CA CYS A 89 -6.09 -7.67 -23.11
C CYS A 89 -5.81 -6.17 -23.26
N PRO A 90 -4.62 -5.67 -22.88
CA PRO A 90 -4.30 -4.25 -22.98
C PRO A 90 -4.20 -3.75 -24.44
N VAL A 91 -3.94 -4.65 -25.39
CA VAL A 91 -3.77 -4.34 -26.82
C VAL A 91 -5.10 -4.37 -27.57
N CYS A 92 -5.88 -5.45 -27.48
CA CYS A 92 -7.14 -5.62 -28.25
C CYS A 92 -8.42 -5.44 -27.41
N GLY A 93 -8.35 -5.42 -26.08
CA GLY A 93 -9.51 -5.26 -25.20
C GLY A 93 -10.37 -6.52 -25.00
N GLU A 94 -10.06 -7.63 -25.67
CA GLU A 94 -10.78 -8.90 -25.51
C GLU A 94 -10.55 -9.54 -24.11
N PRO A 95 -11.47 -10.40 -23.65
CA PRO A 95 -11.30 -11.14 -22.40
C PRO A 95 -9.99 -11.94 -22.39
N LEU A 96 -9.17 -11.71 -21.37
CA LEU A 96 -7.88 -12.33 -21.21
C LEU A 96 -8.02 -13.72 -20.58
N THR A 97 -7.44 -14.72 -21.22
CA THR A 97 -7.39 -16.09 -20.70
C THR A 97 -5.95 -16.45 -20.36
N TRP A 98 -5.69 -16.70 -19.07
CA TRP A 98 -4.38 -17.16 -18.60
C TRP A 98 -4.27 -18.67 -18.82
N SER A 99 -3.29 -19.10 -19.61
CA SER A 99 -3.10 -20.53 -19.90
C SER A 99 -2.33 -21.25 -18.80
N ARG A 100 -1.17 -20.73 -18.41
CA ARG A 100 -0.32 -21.29 -17.35
C ARG A 100 0.51 -20.21 -16.67
N ALA A 101 0.82 -20.42 -15.40
CA ALA A 101 1.87 -19.66 -14.73
C ALA A 101 3.24 -20.06 -15.31
N ILE A 102 4.09 -19.08 -15.54
CA ILE A 102 5.44 -19.27 -16.08
C ILE A 102 6.45 -18.71 -15.08
N ASP A 103 7.57 -19.41 -14.90
CA ASP A 103 8.64 -18.98 -14.01
C ASP A 103 9.37 -17.74 -14.56
N ILE A 104 9.80 -16.84 -13.67
CA ILE A 104 10.45 -15.58 -14.06
C ILE A 104 11.83 -15.79 -14.71
N ALA A 105 12.55 -16.86 -14.36
CA ALA A 105 13.80 -17.23 -15.01
C ALA A 105 13.57 -17.62 -16.47
N TRP A 106 12.44 -18.27 -16.78
CA TRP A 106 12.06 -18.59 -18.15
C TRP A 106 11.78 -17.34 -18.98
N LEU A 107 11.18 -16.30 -18.39
CA LEU A 107 10.99 -15.00 -19.04
C LEU A 107 12.34 -14.31 -19.30
N LYS A 108 13.24 -14.28 -18.31
CA LYS A 108 14.56 -13.63 -18.40
C LYS A 108 15.53 -14.32 -19.34
N ALA A 109 15.37 -15.62 -19.58
CA ALA A 109 16.22 -16.39 -20.48
C ALA A 109 16.00 -16.07 -21.97
N ARG A 110 14.89 -15.38 -22.32
CA ARG A 110 14.63 -14.98 -23.70
C ARG A 110 15.44 -13.74 -24.10
N THR A 111 16.07 -13.84 -25.26
CA THR A 111 16.83 -12.77 -25.90
C THR A 111 16.47 -12.66 -27.39
N GLY A 112 16.74 -11.52 -28.01
CA GLY A 112 16.45 -11.29 -29.43
C GLY A 112 14.98 -10.92 -29.71
N GLN A 113 14.45 -11.34 -30.87
CA GLN A 113 13.11 -10.94 -31.35
C GLN A 113 11.93 -11.39 -30.45
N GLN A 114 12.16 -12.33 -29.52
CA GLN A 114 11.15 -12.83 -28.58
C GLN A 114 11.30 -12.22 -27.18
N GLN A 115 12.08 -11.15 -27.03
CA GLN A 115 12.28 -10.50 -25.74
C GLN A 115 10.93 -9.96 -25.20
N PRO A 116 10.50 -10.39 -24.00
CA PRO A 116 9.26 -9.90 -23.42
C PRO A 116 9.38 -8.40 -23.09
N ALA A 117 8.36 -7.62 -23.43
CA ALA A 117 8.30 -6.20 -23.09
C ALA A 117 7.64 -6.01 -21.72
N PRO A 118 8.22 -5.20 -20.82
CA PRO A 118 7.59 -4.93 -19.51
C PRO A 118 6.33 -4.08 -19.69
N LEU A 119 5.24 -4.48 -19.02
CA LEU A 119 3.97 -3.74 -18.98
C LEU A 119 3.74 -3.00 -17.65
N GLY A 120 4.71 -3.06 -16.74
CA GLY A 120 4.59 -2.51 -15.38
C GLY A 120 3.97 -3.49 -14.38
N ALA A 121 4.10 -3.19 -13.08
CA ALA A 121 3.57 -3.99 -11.95
C ALA A 121 3.89 -5.50 -11.99
N GLY A 122 4.99 -5.90 -12.64
CA GLY A 122 5.40 -7.30 -12.78
C GLY A 122 4.76 -8.06 -13.95
N TYR A 123 3.94 -7.40 -14.77
CA TYR A 123 3.38 -7.98 -15.99
C TYR A 123 4.32 -7.80 -17.19
N TRP A 124 4.27 -8.77 -18.10
CA TRP A 124 5.10 -8.81 -19.31
C TRP A 124 4.25 -9.18 -20.51
N ALA A 125 4.45 -8.46 -21.62
CA ALA A 125 3.93 -8.84 -22.92
C ALA A 125 4.93 -9.77 -23.61
N MET A 126 4.46 -10.92 -24.06
CA MET A 126 5.19 -11.69 -25.05
C MET A 126 5.10 -10.94 -26.38
N GLY A 127 6.24 -10.75 -27.06
CA GLY A 127 6.22 -10.25 -28.44
C GLY A 127 5.35 -11.14 -29.35
N PRO A 128 4.87 -10.61 -30.49
CA PRO A 128 4.17 -11.41 -31.48
C PRO A 128 4.99 -12.62 -31.97
#